data_AF-A0A357R1W0-F1
#
_entry.id   AF-A0A357R1W0-F1
#
_cell.length_a   1.000
_cell.length_b   1.000
_cell.length_c   1.000
_cell.angle_alpha   90.00
_cell.angle_beta   90.00
_cell.angle_gamma   90.00
#
_symmetry.space_group_name_H-M   'P 1'
#
loop_
_entity.id
_entity.type
_entity.pdbx_description
1 polymer ?
#
loop_
_entity_poly.entity_id
_entity_poly.type
_entity_poly.pdbx_seq_one_letter_code
_entity_poly.pdbx_strand_id
1 'polypeptide(L)' 'GALIIGQAAVEAGLVSPIMVIVVAATGIASFTIPAFNGAVVTRMLKFPFLVAAGTLGLYGISLALAIIIIHLTS' A
#
# COMPACT_ATOMS: atom_id res chain seq x y z
N GLY A 1 -9.71 -20.49 11.99
CA GLY A 1 -9.73 -20.77 10.54
C GLY A 1 -8.42 -20.39 9.87
N ALA A 2 -8.17 -19.09 9.67
CA ALA A 2 -7.03 -18.59 8.87
C ALA A 2 -5.64 -18.96 9.42
N LEU A 3 -5.43 -18.98 10.74
CA LEU A 3 -4.14 -19.34 11.34
C LEU A 3 -3.76 -20.81 11.10
N ILE A 4 -4.74 -21.72 11.13
CA ILE A 4 -4.52 -23.16 10.93
C ILE A 4 -4.12 -23.44 9.48
N ILE A 5 -4.76 -22.75 8.52
CA ILE A 5 -4.41 -22.85 7.10
C ILE A 5 -3.04 -22.23 6.82
N GLY A 6 -2.71 -21.11 7.46
CA GLY A 6 -1.39 -20.47 7.35
C GLY A 6 -0.25 -21.34 7.91
N GLN A 7 -0.47 -22.01 9.04
CA GLN A 7 0.49 -22.97 9.59
C GLN A 7 0.62 -24.22 8.72
N ALA A 8 -0.50 -24.77 8.24
CA ALA A 8 -0.48 -25.92 7.32
C ALA A 8 0.24 -25.60 6.00
N ALA A 9 0.14 -24.38 5.49
CA ALA A 9 0.84 -23.95 4.27
C ALA A 9 2.36 -23.82 4.48
N VAL A 10 2.80 -23.49 5.70
CA VAL A 10 4.22 -23.47 6.09
C VAL A 10 4.75 -24.88 6.30
N GLU A 11 4.00 -25.75 6.99
CA GLU A 11 4.36 -27.16 7.21
C GLU A 11 4.39 -27.96 5.91
N ALA A 12 3.50 -27.64 4.95
CA ALA A 12 3.50 -28.22 3.61
C ALA A 12 4.61 -27.69 2.69
N GLY A 13 5.47 -26.76 3.18
CA GLY A 13 6.59 -26.20 2.42
C GLY A 13 6.18 -25.30 1.24
N LEU A 14 4.90 -24.90 1.15
CA LEU A 14 4.39 -24.07 0.07
C LEU A 14 4.82 -22.59 0.20
N VAL A 15 5.05 -22.12 1.43
CA VAL A 15 5.44 -20.74 1.74
C VAL A 15 6.34 -20.69 2.98
N SER A 16 7.27 -19.74 3.03
CA SER A 16 8.17 -19.58 4.19
C SER A 16 7.45 -18.93 5.39
N PRO A 17 7.86 -19.25 6.64
CA PRO A 17 7.26 -18.64 7.83
C PRO A 17 7.33 -17.10 7.83
N ILE A 18 8.45 -16.55 7.33
CA ILE A 18 8.68 -15.10 7.25
C ILE A 18 7.66 -14.44 6.30
N MET A 19 7.37 -15.07 5.16
CA MET A 19 6.41 -14.55 4.19
C MET A 19 5.00 -14.44 4.79
N VAL A 20 4.58 -15.42 5.59
CA VAL A 20 3.26 -15.40 6.24
C VAL A 20 3.14 -14.21 7.21
N ILE A 21 4.21 -13.90 7.96
CA ILE A 21 4.24 -12.75 8.87
C ILE A 21 4.13 -11.43 8.09
N VAL A 22 4.88 -11.28 6.99
CA VAL A 22 4.84 -10.07 6.14
C VAL A 22 3.45 -9.85 5.53
N VAL A 23 2.81 -10.91 5.04
CA VAL A 23 1.46 -10.84 4.48
C VAL A 23 0.43 -10.49 5.57
N ALA A 24 0.54 -11.07 6.75
CA ALA A 24 -0.34 -10.73 7.88
C ALA A 24 -0.18 -9.27 8.31
N ALA A 25 1.06 -8.78 8.44
CA ALA A 25 1.35 -7.37 8.75
C ALA A 25 0.81 -6.42 7.67
N THR A 26 0.94 -6.79 6.39
CA THR A 26 0.41 -6.01 5.26
C THR A 26 -1.12 -5.98 5.28
N GLY A 27 -1.77 -7.10 5.61
CA GLY A 27 -3.22 -7.17 5.81
C GLY A 27 -3.69 -6.27 6.94
N ILE A 28 -2.98 -6.27 8.07
CA ILE A 28 -3.25 -5.38 9.21
C ILE A 28 -3.05 -3.90 8.82
N ALA A 29 -1.95 -3.57 8.15
CA ALA A 29 -1.70 -2.22 7.64
C ALA A 29 -2.78 -1.77 6.63
N SER A 30 -3.34 -2.71 5.85
CA SER A 30 -4.46 -2.43 4.96
C SER A 30 -5.75 -2.12 5.72
N PHE A 31 -5.90 -2.55 6.98
CA PHE A 31 -7.01 -2.14 7.86
C PHE A 31 -6.74 -0.80 8.58
N THR A 32 -5.50 -0.33 8.62
CA THR A 32 -5.18 1.05 9.06
C THR A 32 -5.71 2.09 8.09
N ILE A 33 -6.03 1.71 6.84
CA ILE A 33 -6.73 2.56 5.87
C ILE A 33 -8.24 2.44 6.18
N PRO A 34 -8.87 3.38 6.92
CA PRO A 34 -10.25 3.24 7.38
C PRO A 34 -11.26 3.66 6.30
N ALA A 35 -10.88 3.53 5.03
CA ALA A 35 -11.64 4.07 3.92
C ALA A 35 -11.57 3.08 2.75
N PHE A 36 -12.70 2.47 2.40
CA PHE A 36 -12.90 1.85 1.09
C PHE A 36 -12.60 2.86 -0.05
N ASN A 37 -12.77 4.16 0.25
CA ASN A 37 -12.29 5.27 -0.57
C ASN A 37 -10.75 5.37 -0.66
N GLY A 38 -9.96 4.93 0.32
CA GLY A 38 -8.50 5.04 0.32
C GLY A 38 -7.83 4.20 -0.77
N ALA A 39 -8.38 3.03 -1.10
CA ALA A 39 -7.88 2.21 -2.21
C ALA A 39 -8.19 2.84 -3.58
N VAL A 40 -9.38 3.42 -3.74
CA VAL A 40 -9.78 4.17 -4.95
C VAL A 40 -8.98 5.46 -5.07
N VAL A 41 -8.82 6.21 -3.97
CA VAL A 41 -8.02 7.45 -3.89
C VAL A 41 -6.57 7.15 -4.23
N THR A 42 -5.97 6.08 -3.68
CA THR A 42 -4.59 5.70 -4.04
C THR A 42 -4.47 5.33 -5.52
N ARG A 43 -5.46 4.67 -6.11
CA ARG A 43 -5.49 4.37 -7.55
C ARG A 43 -5.64 5.65 -8.39
N MET A 44 -6.51 6.57 -7.98
CA MET A 44 -6.72 7.85 -8.66
C MET A 44 -5.52 8.77 -8.54
N LEU A 45 -4.83 8.77 -7.40
CA LEU A 45 -3.65 9.60 -7.12
C LEU A 45 -2.40 9.13 -7.88
N LYS A 46 -2.31 7.86 -8.26
CA LYS A 46 -1.22 7.36 -9.11
C LYS A 46 -1.19 8.02 -10.49
N PHE A 47 -2.34 8.35 -11.08
CA PHE A 47 -2.40 8.98 -12.40
C PHE A 47 -1.82 10.41 -12.45
N PRO A 48 -2.17 11.36 -11.57
CA PRO A 48 -1.53 12.68 -11.53
C PRO A 48 -0.06 12.58 -11.16
N PHE A 49 0.33 11.64 -10.29
CA PHE A 49 1.74 11.36 -10.00
C PHE A 49 2.50 10.85 -11.22
N LEU A 50 1.90 9.98 -12.02
CA LEU A 50 2.49 9.47 -13.27
C LEU A 50 2.66 10.59 -14.30
N VAL A 51 1.68 11.48 -14.44
CA VAL A 51 1.76 12.65 -15.34
C VAL A 51 2.82 13.65 -14.86
N ALA A 52 2.86 13.94 -13.56
CA ALA A 52 3.86 14.83 -12.97
C ALA A 52 5.28 14.25 -13.07
N ALA A 53 5.43 12.93 -12.84
CA ALA A 53 6.69 12.22 -13.04
C ALA A 53 7.11 12.18 -14.52
N GLY A 54 6.15 11.99 -15.44
CA GLY A 54 6.42 11.93 -16.87
C GLY A 54 6.83 13.28 -17.48
N THR A 55 6.31 14.39 -16.95
CA THR A 55 6.59 15.74 -17.47
C THR A 55 7.76 16.44 -16.78
N LEU A 56 7.92 16.26 -15.46
CA LEU A 56 8.90 16.97 -14.63
C LEU A 56 9.84 16.03 -13.85
N GLY A 57 9.75 14.72 -14.05
CA GLY A 57 10.62 13.74 -13.37
C GLY A 57 10.45 13.73 -11.85
N LEU A 58 11.57 13.55 -11.13
CA LEU A 58 11.59 13.53 -9.66
C LEU A 58 11.10 14.85 -9.04
N TYR A 59 11.31 15.98 -9.73
CA TYR A 59 10.83 17.29 -9.26
C TYR A 59 9.30 17.35 -9.22
N GLY A 60 8.63 16.83 -10.24
CA GLY A 60 7.16 16.74 -10.27
C GLY A 60 6.59 15.87 -9.16
N ILE A 61 7.27 14.77 -8.83
CA ILE A 61 6.87 13.89 -7.71
C ILE A 61 6.99 14.63 -6.37
N SER A 62 8.08 15.37 -6.14
CA SER A 62 8.28 16.12 -4.89
C SER A 62 7.22 17.22 -4.68
N LEU A 63 6.83 17.93 -5.74
CA LEU A 63 5.78 18.94 -5.68
C LEU A 63 4.40 18.32 -5.43
N ALA A 64 4.08 17.21 -6.11
CA ALA A 64 2.82 16.49 -5.89
C ALA A 64 2.71 15.95 -4.45
N LEU A 65 3.83 15.47 -3.87
CA LEU A 65 3.88 15.09 -2.45
C LEU A 65 3.65 16.28 -1.52
N ALA A 66 4.30 17.42 -1.78
CA ALA A 66 4.13 18.62 -0.96
C ALA A 66 2.66 19.09 -0.95
N ILE A 67 1.98 19.06 -2.09
CA ILE A 67 0.56 19.43 -2.20
C ILE A 67 -0.34 18.49 -1.39
N ILE A 68 -0.09 17.16 -1.44
CA ILE A 68 -0.84 16.20 -0.62
C ILE A 68 -0.64 16.48 0.87
N ILE A 69 0.61 16.70 1.29
CA ILE A 69 0.93 16.93 2.70
C ILE A 69 0.21 18.19 3.21
N ILE A 70 0.18 19.26 2.41
CA ILE A 70 -0.56 20.48 2.73
C ILE A 70 -2.07 20.20 2.84
N HIS A 71 -2.65 19.46 1.89
CA HIS A 71 -4.07 19.08 1.92
C HIS A 71 -4.44 18.21 3.13
N LEU A 72 -3.53 17.34 3.58
CA LEU A 72 -3.75 16.48 4.75
C LEU A 72 -3.57 17.22 6.09
N THR A 73 -2.83 18.33 6.09
CA THR A 73 -2.55 19.12 7.30
C THR A 73 -3.57 20.26 7.50
N SER A 74 -4.43 20.51 6.51
CA SER A 74 -5.53 21.47 6.55
C SER A 74 -6.88 20.78 6.71
#